data_AF-A0A5A9W5E8-F1
#
_entry.id   AF-A0A5A9W5E8-F1
#
_cell.length_a   1.000
_cell.length_b   1.000
_cell.length_c   1.000
_cell.angle_alpha   90.00
_cell.angle_beta   90.00
_cell.angle_gamma   90.00
#
_symmetry.space_group_name_H-M   'P 1'
#
loop_
_entity.id
_entity.type
_entity.pdbx_description
1 polymer ?
#
loop_
_entity_poly.entity_id
_entity_poly.type
_entity_poly.pdbx_seq_one_letter_code
_entity_poly.pdbx_strand_id
1 'polypeptide(L)'
;MKLPPLNSFNINWKPDVQVNWKNLINEVKVLGSNAGKGDEFQKVLIKLKDMARTASFSDLASLIQSRVAARALTQLWLEDQSVKKRLLNNQMLDSLVLMQKPRLGIMALQNLITLYFKDFDLLDSLVPNDQKSLRETLEQLIKEQLNLRFLGISNDQPRSLLFVLHSEATWLLSENGPINLVNLTKANNTELSDSFVKYQLQGLDVGRYGDVCRAHYYLETLKSIPIGKYDDVLDELLKPTVSKAPYQNEKRIGHVAMEILIDRVNEDPSEIWQNFIIDLAGDPRIASNAPNFREWWQPLGEDRVNKVRSWLAKEDLRLFLSALDQYGKDTDNHDLQRMFPARKYFLEGLERIKLIKQTRLMLGSSAANAVKKILGSDLKTSYVNLSGMNDKAVIYIDCGDFCLIEGSHSFKLWAYLAPPNKNVSSYDTKSLSHHELTVKTPNSYMNTYGRSAPYIGVTHTPNIWQNKVIAFLASHGIRLNIEALLSPVDYKRYLSRFGVPFIKSPKTVLTALDQDKTYAVRKSSINPNSASKYNRTEKNLFDEKVNDDLSKAAIDVLYYMYLNPRANIKFIAYFLQSTDKKISNVINNELQSLCIQSRNGGWKILPSGVEKLTLLGVIK
;
A
#
# COMPACT_ATOMS: atom_id res chain seq x y z
N MET A 1 33.03 -51.52 -2.78
CA MET A 1 33.88 -50.49 -3.39
C MET A 1 33.36 -49.13 -2.94
N LYS A 2 34.12 -48.37 -2.14
CA LYS A 2 33.76 -46.99 -1.77
C LYS A 2 34.26 -46.06 -2.88
N LEU A 3 33.34 -45.34 -3.54
CA LEU A 3 33.73 -44.30 -4.49
C LEU A 3 34.43 -43.14 -3.74
N PRO A 4 35.45 -42.51 -4.35
CA PRO A 4 36.18 -41.41 -3.71
C PRO A 4 35.29 -40.17 -3.55
N PRO A 5 35.55 -39.34 -2.53
CA PRO A 5 34.79 -38.12 -2.27
C PRO A 5 34.97 -37.08 -3.39
N LEU A 6 33.89 -36.41 -3.79
CA LEU A 6 33.80 -35.45 -4.93
C LEU A 6 34.93 -34.40 -4.99
N ASN A 7 35.52 -34.05 -3.85
CA ASN A 7 36.62 -33.08 -3.75
C ASN A 7 37.94 -33.54 -4.40
N SER A 8 38.05 -34.80 -4.81
CA SER A 8 39.24 -35.32 -5.50
C SER A 8 39.28 -35.03 -7.00
N PHE A 9 38.21 -34.48 -7.59
CA PHE A 9 38.18 -34.11 -9.01
C PHE A 9 38.39 -32.61 -9.19
N ASN A 10 39.65 -32.19 -9.25
CA ASN A 10 39.98 -30.83 -9.70
C ASN A 10 39.90 -30.78 -11.23
N ILE A 11 38.68 -30.73 -11.78
CA ILE A 11 38.46 -30.65 -13.23
C ILE A 11 38.79 -29.24 -13.69
N ASN A 12 40.04 -29.03 -14.06
CA ASN A 12 40.50 -27.77 -14.61
C ASN A 12 40.15 -27.72 -16.11
N TRP A 13 38.90 -27.34 -16.41
CA TRP A 13 38.46 -27.12 -17.78
C TRP A 13 39.30 -26.01 -18.42
N LYS A 14 39.88 -26.29 -19.59
CA LYS A 14 40.55 -25.23 -20.37
C LYS A 14 39.56 -24.07 -20.59
N PRO A 15 40.01 -22.79 -20.52
CA PRO A 15 39.15 -21.62 -20.69
C PRO A 15 38.26 -21.70 -21.94
N ASP A 16 38.81 -22.25 -23.03
CA ASP A 16 38.13 -22.45 -24.30
C ASP A 16 36.90 -23.37 -24.19
N VAL A 17 36.93 -24.37 -23.30
CA VAL A 17 35.79 -25.27 -23.06
C VAL A 17 34.67 -24.56 -22.33
N GLN A 18 34.99 -23.68 -21.36
CA GLN A 18 33.97 -22.89 -20.67
C GLN A 18 33.33 -21.85 -21.60
N VAL A 19 34.14 -21.23 -22.47
CA VAL A 19 33.65 -20.30 -23.50
C VAL A 19 32.77 -21.04 -24.51
N ASN A 20 33.20 -22.20 -25.00
CA ASN A 20 32.41 -23.03 -25.92
C ASN A 20 31.12 -23.53 -25.27
N TRP A 21 31.12 -23.91 -23.99
CA TRP A 21 29.89 -24.28 -23.28
C TRP A 21 28.93 -23.09 -23.14
N LYS A 22 29.43 -21.91 -22.80
CA LYS A 22 28.60 -20.69 -22.77
C LYS A 22 28.02 -20.36 -24.15
N ASN A 23 28.81 -20.52 -25.21
CA ASN A 23 28.36 -20.34 -26.58
C ASN A 23 27.29 -21.37 -26.95
N LEU A 24 27.48 -22.65 -26.61
CA LEU A 24 26.49 -23.70 -26.85
C LEU A 24 25.18 -23.45 -26.09
N ILE A 25 25.26 -23.00 -24.82
CA ILE A 25 24.08 -22.61 -24.04
C ILE A 25 23.36 -21.43 -24.70
N ASN A 26 24.10 -20.44 -25.20
CA ASN A 26 23.52 -19.29 -25.88
C ASN A 26 22.93 -19.68 -27.24
N GLU A 27 23.58 -20.54 -28.01
CA GLU A 27 23.05 -21.10 -29.26
C GLU A 27 21.79 -21.93 -29.02
N VAL A 28 21.77 -22.78 -27.99
CA VAL A 28 20.57 -23.53 -27.59
C VAL A 28 19.47 -22.60 -27.08
N LYS A 29 19.80 -21.52 -26.37
CA LYS A 29 18.81 -20.48 -25.99
C LYS A 29 18.27 -19.74 -27.21
N VAL A 30 19.11 -19.39 -28.18
CA VAL A 30 18.71 -18.72 -29.44
C VAL A 30 17.85 -19.67 -30.28
N LEU A 31 18.29 -20.91 -30.49
CA LEU A 31 17.54 -21.97 -31.16
C LEU A 31 16.22 -22.24 -30.45
N GLY A 32 16.20 -22.35 -29.13
CA GLY A 32 14.98 -22.47 -28.33
C GLY A 32 14.06 -21.26 -28.44
N SER A 33 14.61 -20.05 -28.52
CA SER A 33 13.83 -18.80 -28.66
C SER A 33 13.22 -18.61 -30.06
N ASN A 34 13.83 -19.22 -31.08
CA ASN A 34 13.41 -19.22 -32.47
C ASN A 34 12.64 -20.50 -32.88
N ALA A 35 12.67 -21.54 -32.05
CA ALA A 35 11.99 -22.81 -32.31
C ALA A 35 10.47 -22.62 -32.41
N GLY A 36 9.96 -22.70 -33.64
CA GLY A 36 8.54 -22.55 -33.94
C GLY A 36 8.03 -21.13 -34.11
N LYS A 37 8.92 -20.15 -34.33
CA LYS A 37 8.57 -18.78 -34.77
C LYS A 37 8.88 -18.55 -36.26
N GLY A 38 8.79 -19.60 -37.08
CA GLY A 38 8.99 -19.47 -38.53
C GLY A 38 7.92 -18.57 -39.17
N ASP A 39 8.23 -18.01 -40.34
CA ASP A 39 7.31 -17.14 -41.10
C ASP A 39 5.94 -17.80 -41.33
N GLU A 40 5.92 -19.12 -41.53
CA GLU A 40 4.68 -19.88 -41.70
C GLU A 40 3.79 -19.85 -40.46
N PHE A 41 4.38 -19.93 -39.26
CA PHE A 41 3.61 -19.82 -38.02
C PHE A 41 2.97 -18.43 -37.87
N GLN A 42 3.71 -17.37 -38.21
CA GLN A 42 3.19 -16.00 -38.18
C GLN A 42 2.07 -15.77 -39.19
N LYS A 43 2.23 -16.28 -40.43
CA LYS A 43 1.17 -16.24 -41.44
C LYS A 43 -0.11 -16.92 -40.97
N VAL A 44 0.02 -18.09 -40.34
CA VAL A 44 -1.13 -18.83 -39.81
C VAL A 44 -1.79 -18.09 -38.64
N LEU A 45 -1.01 -17.46 -37.75
CA LEU A 45 -1.56 -16.62 -36.68
C LEU A 45 -2.40 -15.46 -37.24
N ILE A 46 -1.90 -14.76 -38.25
CA ILE A 46 -2.62 -13.66 -38.91
C ILE A 46 -3.92 -14.18 -39.53
N LYS A 47 -3.85 -15.29 -40.28
CA LYS A 47 -5.03 -15.90 -40.90
C LYS A 47 -6.11 -16.30 -39.89
N LEU A 48 -5.72 -16.92 -38.77
CA LEU A 48 -6.64 -17.30 -37.70
C LEU A 48 -7.27 -16.09 -37.00
N LYS A 49 -6.51 -15.01 -36.79
CA LYS A 49 -7.05 -13.74 -36.25
C LYS A 49 -8.06 -13.11 -37.20
N ASP A 50 -7.78 -13.11 -38.50
CA ASP A 50 -8.71 -12.60 -39.52
C ASP A 50 -9.99 -13.43 -39.61
N MET A 51 -9.89 -14.76 -39.54
CA MET A 51 -11.06 -15.65 -39.46
C MET A 51 -11.92 -15.34 -38.23
N ALA A 52 -11.30 -15.20 -37.05
CA ALA A 52 -12.02 -14.84 -35.83
C ALA A 52 -12.71 -13.47 -35.94
N ARG A 53 -12.06 -12.49 -36.58
CA ARG A 53 -12.60 -11.13 -36.77
C ARG A 53 -13.78 -11.10 -37.73
N THR A 54 -13.66 -11.79 -38.87
CA THR A 54 -14.63 -11.78 -39.98
C THR A 54 -15.75 -12.81 -39.83
N ALA A 55 -15.64 -13.72 -38.85
CA ALA A 55 -16.54 -14.87 -38.67
C ALA A 55 -16.61 -15.80 -39.91
N SER A 56 -15.54 -15.82 -40.71
CA SER A 56 -15.40 -16.71 -41.86
C SER A 56 -14.62 -17.96 -41.45
N PHE A 57 -15.29 -19.11 -41.41
CA PHE A 57 -14.73 -20.38 -40.91
C PHE A 57 -14.67 -21.50 -41.96
N SER A 58 -14.99 -21.22 -43.23
CA SER A 58 -15.05 -22.23 -44.30
C SER A 58 -13.76 -23.05 -44.42
N ASP A 59 -12.62 -22.39 -44.27
CA ASP A 59 -11.30 -23.00 -44.46
C ASP A 59 -10.64 -23.41 -43.14
N LEU A 60 -11.34 -23.28 -42.01
CA LEU A 60 -10.74 -23.49 -40.70
C LEU A 60 -10.34 -24.96 -40.50
N ALA A 61 -11.22 -25.89 -40.92
CA ALA A 61 -10.97 -27.34 -40.81
C ALA A 61 -9.75 -27.79 -41.62
N SER A 62 -9.56 -27.28 -42.84
CA SER A 62 -8.40 -27.60 -43.68
C SER A 62 -7.13 -26.96 -43.13
N LEU A 63 -7.22 -25.75 -42.57
CA LEU A 63 -6.09 -25.06 -41.95
C LEU A 63 -5.56 -25.81 -40.73
N ILE A 64 -6.45 -26.20 -39.80
CA ILE A 64 -6.08 -26.89 -38.55
C ILE A 64 -5.64 -28.35 -38.74
N GLN A 65 -5.68 -28.89 -39.97
CA GLN A 65 -5.07 -30.18 -40.29
C GLN A 65 -3.53 -30.12 -40.16
N SER A 66 -2.94 -28.94 -40.37
CA SER A 66 -1.51 -28.76 -40.17
C SER A 66 -1.15 -28.67 -38.68
N ARG A 67 -0.03 -29.30 -38.29
CA ARG A 67 0.51 -29.24 -36.91
C ARG A 67 0.81 -27.81 -36.47
N VAL A 68 1.25 -26.98 -37.40
CA VAL A 68 1.59 -25.56 -37.18
C VAL A 68 0.32 -24.77 -36.85
N ALA A 69 -0.78 -24.98 -37.59
CA ALA A 69 -2.04 -24.31 -37.31
C ALA A 69 -2.70 -24.78 -36.02
N ALA A 70 -2.67 -26.07 -35.70
CA ALA A 70 -3.16 -26.58 -34.41
C ALA A 70 -2.43 -25.92 -33.23
N ARG A 71 -1.10 -25.79 -33.32
CA ARG A 71 -0.30 -25.04 -32.34
C ARG A 71 -0.67 -23.55 -32.33
N ALA A 72 -0.81 -22.91 -33.49
CA ALA A 72 -1.13 -21.49 -33.58
C ALA A 72 -2.49 -21.16 -32.97
N LEU A 73 -3.51 -21.99 -33.24
CA LEU A 73 -4.84 -21.85 -32.68
C LEU A 73 -4.83 -21.95 -31.14
N THR A 74 -4.20 -23.00 -30.62
CA THR A 74 -4.09 -23.20 -29.16
C THR A 74 -3.24 -22.11 -28.48
N GLN A 75 -2.25 -21.55 -29.18
CA GLN A 75 -1.51 -20.37 -28.70
C GLN A 75 -2.40 -19.13 -28.63
N LEU A 76 -3.21 -18.88 -29.68
CA LEU A 76 -4.13 -17.74 -29.69
C LEU A 76 -5.18 -17.84 -28.58
N TRP A 77 -5.63 -19.03 -28.22
CA TRP A 77 -6.51 -19.21 -27.06
C TRP A 77 -5.86 -18.80 -25.74
N LEU A 78 -4.54 -18.87 -25.61
CA LEU A 78 -3.81 -18.43 -24.42
C LEU A 78 -3.58 -16.91 -24.40
N GLU A 79 -3.28 -16.32 -25.55
CA GLU A 79 -2.75 -14.95 -25.66
C GLU A 79 -3.76 -13.90 -26.12
N ASP A 80 -4.77 -14.29 -26.89
CA ASP A 80 -5.72 -13.38 -27.53
C ASP A 80 -7.16 -13.64 -27.04
N GLN A 81 -7.62 -12.79 -26.12
CA GLN A 81 -8.96 -12.92 -25.53
C GLN A 81 -10.10 -12.79 -26.55
N SER A 82 -9.91 -12.04 -27.63
CA SER A 82 -10.92 -11.90 -28.68
C SER A 82 -11.06 -13.20 -29.45
N VAL A 83 -9.94 -13.79 -29.86
CA VAL A 83 -9.92 -15.08 -30.55
C VAL A 83 -10.44 -16.19 -29.63
N LYS A 84 -9.98 -16.22 -28.37
CA LYS A 84 -10.45 -17.17 -27.36
C LYS A 84 -11.97 -17.16 -27.24
N LYS A 85 -12.58 -16.00 -26.96
CA LYS A 85 -14.04 -15.88 -26.79
C LYS A 85 -14.85 -16.28 -28.03
N ARG A 86 -14.28 -16.16 -29.22
CA ARG A 86 -14.98 -16.47 -30.48
C ARG A 86 -14.78 -17.90 -30.96
N LEU A 87 -13.60 -18.47 -30.75
CA LEU A 87 -13.23 -19.76 -31.34
C LEU A 87 -13.13 -20.90 -30.32
N LEU A 88 -12.91 -20.61 -29.04
CA LEU A 88 -12.80 -21.66 -28.03
C LEU A 88 -14.20 -22.12 -27.59
N ASN A 89 -14.64 -23.25 -28.14
CA ASN A 89 -15.88 -23.92 -27.78
C ASN A 89 -15.74 -25.44 -28.01
N ASN A 90 -16.73 -26.22 -27.58
CA ASN A 90 -16.69 -27.68 -27.68
C ASN A 90 -16.52 -28.18 -29.13
N GLN A 91 -17.25 -27.59 -30.08
CA GLN A 91 -17.18 -27.99 -31.50
C GLN A 91 -15.77 -27.78 -32.08
N MET A 92 -15.10 -26.70 -31.68
CA MET A 92 -13.75 -26.40 -32.14
C MET A 92 -12.71 -27.33 -31.53
N LEU A 93 -12.86 -27.71 -30.24
CA LEU A 93 -12.00 -28.71 -29.60
C LEU A 93 -12.14 -30.08 -30.29
N ASP A 94 -13.37 -30.51 -30.54
CA ASP A 94 -13.64 -31.78 -31.24
C ASP A 94 -13.04 -31.77 -32.66
N SER A 95 -13.23 -30.67 -33.40
CA SER A 95 -12.67 -30.48 -34.73
C SER A 95 -11.14 -30.52 -34.72
N LEU A 96 -10.50 -29.85 -33.74
CA LEU A 96 -9.06 -29.84 -33.57
C LEU A 96 -8.51 -31.26 -33.38
N VAL A 97 -9.12 -32.07 -32.52
CA VAL A 97 -8.68 -33.45 -32.27
C VAL A 97 -8.91 -34.33 -33.49
N LEU A 98 -10.09 -34.22 -34.12
CA LEU A 98 -10.46 -35.01 -35.29
C LEU A 98 -9.48 -34.81 -36.45
N MET A 99 -9.02 -33.58 -36.67
CA MET A 99 -8.10 -33.22 -37.76
C MET A 99 -6.63 -33.52 -37.44
N GLN A 100 -6.29 -33.80 -36.19
CA GLN A 100 -4.92 -34.01 -35.71
C GLN A 100 -4.57 -35.48 -35.41
N LYS A 101 -5.32 -36.43 -35.98
CA LYS A 101 -5.13 -37.87 -35.76
C LYS A 101 -3.67 -38.33 -36.03
N PRO A 102 -3.17 -39.34 -35.29
CA PRO A 102 -3.86 -40.05 -34.20
C PRO A 102 -3.87 -39.27 -32.87
N ARG A 103 -3.02 -38.26 -32.71
CA ARG A 103 -2.86 -37.48 -31.48
C ARG A 103 -2.33 -36.08 -31.76
N LEU A 104 -2.58 -35.12 -30.87
CA LEU A 104 -2.07 -33.75 -30.94
C LEU A 104 -0.54 -33.69 -30.91
N GLY A 105 0.00 -32.63 -31.54
CA GLY A 105 1.40 -32.25 -31.39
C GLY A 105 1.68 -31.85 -29.94
N ILE A 106 2.91 -32.07 -29.46
CA ILE A 106 3.28 -31.83 -28.06
C ILE A 106 3.04 -30.38 -27.63
N MET A 107 3.36 -29.40 -28.50
CA MET A 107 3.16 -27.99 -28.23
C MET A 107 1.67 -27.63 -28.12
N ALA A 108 0.82 -28.18 -29.00
CA ALA A 108 -0.62 -27.94 -28.94
C ALA A 108 -1.22 -28.53 -27.66
N LEU A 109 -0.81 -29.74 -27.27
CA LEU A 109 -1.22 -30.36 -26.01
C LEU A 109 -0.76 -29.56 -24.78
N GLN A 110 0.49 -29.09 -24.76
CA GLN A 110 1.00 -28.22 -23.68
C GLN A 110 0.26 -26.90 -23.59
N ASN A 111 -0.13 -26.30 -24.72
CA ASN A 111 -0.95 -25.11 -24.75
C ASN A 111 -2.34 -25.36 -24.14
N LEU A 112 -2.97 -26.50 -24.47
CA LEU A 112 -4.25 -26.90 -23.88
C LEU A 112 -4.17 -27.20 -22.38
N ILE A 113 -3.09 -27.84 -21.92
CA ILE A 113 -2.83 -28.04 -20.49
C ILE A 113 -2.69 -26.68 -19.81
N THR A 114 -1.86 -25.79 -20.37
CA THR A 114 -1.70 -24.43 -19.83
C THR A 114 -3.03 -23.70 -19.78
N LEU A 115 -3.86 -23.81 -20.82
CA LEU A 115 -5.20 -23.21 -20.88
C LEU A 115 -6.11 -23.74 -19.77
N TYR A 116 -6.09 -25.06 -19.54
CA TYR A 116 -6.85 -25.71 -18.48
C TYR A 116 -6.50 -25.14 -17.11
N PHE A 117 -5.21 -25.09 -16.75
CA PHE A 117 -4.79 -24.57 -15.44
C PHE A 117 -4.94 -23.04 -15.33
N LYS A 118 -4.79 -22.31 -16.45
CA LYS A 118 -4.93 -20.86 -16.51
C LYS A 118 -6.36 -20.41 -16.24
N ASP A 119 -7.36 -21.07 -16.83
CA ASP A 119 -8.75 -20.63 -16.79
C ASP A 119 -9.66 -21.53 -15.95
N PHE A 120 -9.38 -22.82 -15.86
CA PHE A 120 -10.05 -23.81 -15.00
C PHE A 120 -11.58 -23.70 -14.97
N ASP A 121 -12.19 -23.34 -13.84
CA ASP A 121 -13.63 -23.16 -13.62
C ASP A 121 -14.21 -21.99 -14.42
N LEU A 122 -13.38 -21.04 -14.87
CA LEU A 122 -13.82 -19.94 -15.74
C LEU A 122 -13.99 -20.36 -17.21
N LEU A 123 -13.54 -21.56 -17.61
CA LEU A 123 -13.74 -22.04 -18.98
C LEU A 123 -15.23 -22.13 -19.32
N ASP A 124 -16.06 -22.51 -18.36
CA ASP A 124 -17.50 -22.67 -18.58
C ASP A 124 -18.23 -21.34 -18.77
N SER A 125 -17.62 -20.20 -18.39
CA SER A 125 -18.17 -18.87 -18.69
C SER A 125 -18.15 -18.51 -20.18
N LEU A 126 -17.42 -19.27 -21.00
CA LEU A 126 -17.29 -19.03 -22.45
C LEU A 126 -18.39 -19.71 -23.25
N VAL A 127 -19.14 -20.63 -22.65
CA VAL A 127 -20.25 -21.34 -23.28
C VAL A 127 -21.55 -21.04 -22.55
N PRO A 128 -22.69 -21.01 -23.25
CA PRO A 128 -24.00 -20.92 -22.61
C PRO A 128 -24.25 -22.07 -21.61
N ASN A 129 -25.00 -21.80 -20.53
CA ASN A 129 -25.26 -22.76 -19.44
C ASN A 129 -25.98 -24.05 -19.86
N ASP A 130 -26.65 -24.04 -21.01
CA ASP A 130 -27.36 -25.20 -21.60
C ASP A 130 -26.43 -26.09 -22.45
N GLN A 131 -25.18 -25.69 -22.65
CA GLN A 131 -24.18 -26.48 -23.35
C GLN A 131 -23.34 -27.34 -22.40
N LYS A 132 -22.72 -28.38 -22.97
CA LYS A 132 -21.75 -29.23 -22.27
C LYS A 132 -20.61 -28.38 -21.70
N SER A 133 -20.18 -28.67 -20.46
CA SER A 133 -19.05 -27.99 -19.83
C SER A 133 -17.81 -28.05 -20.73
N LEU A 134 -17.23 -26.88 -20.98
CA LEU A 134 -16.01 -26.72 -21.74
C LEU A 134 -14.81 -27.18 -20.91
N ARG A 135 -14.83 -26.93 -19.59
CA ARG A 135 -13.83 -27.44 -18.64
C ARG A 135 -13.77 -28.96 -18.70
N GLU A 136 -14.90 -29.63 -18.57
CA GLU A 136 -14.98 -31.10 -18.61
C GLU A 136 -14.56 -31.66 -19.97
N THR A 137 -14.99 -31.01 -21.06
CA THR A 137 -14.60 -31.44 -22.41
C THR A 137 -13.09 -31.34 -22.60
N LEU A 138 -12.47 -30.25 -22.13
CA LEU A 138 -11.02 -30.08 -22.18
C LEU A 138 -10.28 -31.06 -21.25
N GLU A 139 -10.81 -31.32 -20.05
CA GLU A 139 -10.30 -32.32 -19.11
C GLU A 139 -10.22 -33.72 -19.77
N GLN A 140 -11.32 -34.17 -20.38
CA GLN A 140 -11.38 -35.49 -21.04
C GLN A 140 -10.43 -35.54 -22.24
N LEU A 141 -10.41 -34.49 -23.06
CA LEU A 141 -9.48 -34.39 -24.19
C LEU A 141 -8.03 -34.52 -23.73
N ILE A 142 -7.62 -33.80 -22.69
CA ILE A 142 -6.25 -33.87 -22.17
C ILE A 142 -5.94 -35.29 -21.68
N LYS A 143 -6.85 -35.93 -20.93
CA LYS A 143 -6.71 -37.32 -20.46
C LYS A 143 -6.48 -38.29 -21.62
N GLU A 144 -7.33 -38.23 -22.64
CA GLU A 144 -7.23 -39.07 -23.84
C GLU A 144 -5.90 -38.86 -24.58
N GLN A 145 -5.49 -37.60 -24.78
CA GLN A 145 -4.25 -37.27 -25.50
C GLN A 145 -3.00 -37.67 -24.72
N LEU A 146 -3.04 -37.66 -23.38
CA LEU A 146 -1.97 -38.17 -22.53
C LEU A 146 -1.89 -39.71 -22.61
N ASN A 147 -3.03 -40.40 -22.53
CA ASN A 147 -3.09 -41.87 -22.67
C ASN A 147 -2.55 -42.33 -24.03
N LEU A 148 -2.94 -41.68 -25.12
CA LEU A 148 -2.39 -41.95 -26.46
C LEU A 148 -0.89 -41.65 -26.57
N ARG A 149 -0.35 -40.80 -25.71
CA ARG A 149 1.07 -40.45 -25.72
C ARG A 149 1.93 -41.45 -24.97
N PHE A 150 1.44 -41.96 -23.85
CA PHE A 150 2.16 -42.88 -22.97
C PHE A 150 1.73 -44.35 -23.11
N LEU A 151 0.91 -44.66 -24.12
CA LEU A 151 0.51 -46.03 -24.45
C LEU A 151 1.74 -46.94 -24.58
N GLY A 152 1.82 -47.98 -23.74
CA GLY A 152 2.90 -48.97 -23.78
C GLY A 152 4.25 -48.50 -23.20
N ILE A 153 4.32 -47.33 -22.55
CA ILE A 153 5.55 -46.83 -21.91
C ILE A 153 5.61 -47.33 -20.45
N SER A 154 6.76 -47.85 -20.02
CA SER A 154 7.01 -48.29 -18.64
C SER A 154 7.07 -47.12 -17.66
N ASN A 155 6.73 -47.37 -16.39
CA ASN A 155 6.70 -46.37 -15.31
C ASN A 155 8.08 -45.75 -14.95
N ASP A 156 9.16 -46.16 -15.60
CA ASP A 156 10.53 -45.75 -15.30
C ASP A 156 10.95 -44.44 -16.00
N GLN A 157 9.97 -43.62 -16.40
CA GLN A 157 10.22 -42.34 -17.05
C GLN A 157 10.60 -41.25 -16.04
N PRO A 158 11.50 -40.32 -16.42
CA PRO A 158 11.77 -39.14 -15.60
C PRO A 158 10.49 -38.34 -15.38
N ARG A 159 10.30 -37.88 -14.14
CA ARG A 159 9.09 -37.20 -13.66
C ARG A 159 8.91 -35.85 -14.36
N SER A 160 8.19 -35.84 -15.48
CA SER A 160 7.84 -34.64 -16.26
C SER A 160 6.38 -34.25 -16.06
N LEU A 161 6.00 -32.99 -16.31
CA LEU A 161 4.60 -32.52 -16.23
C LEU A 161 3.63 -33.45 -16.98
N LEU A 162 3.94 -33.80 -18.23
CA LEU A 162 3.06 -34.67 -19.04
C LEU A 162 2.93 -36.07 -18.42
N PHE A 163 4.01 -36.61 -17.86
CA PHE A 163 3.96 -37.91 -17.20
C PHE A 163 3.17 -37.86 -15.88
N VAL A 164 3.38 -36.83 -15.06
CA VAL A 164 2.62 -36.62 -13.82
C VAL A 164 1.13 -36.44 -14.11
N LEU A 165 0.79 -35.65 -15.13
CA LEU A 165 -0.61 -35.52 -15.56
C LEU A 165 -1.14 -36.85 -16.09
N HIS A 166 -0.36 -37.63 -16.84
CA HIS A 166 -0.82 -38.95 -17.26
C HIS A 166 -1.12 -39.87 -16.06
N SER A 167 -0.26 -39.88 -15.03
CA SER A 167 -0.47 -40.74 -13.85
C SER A 167 -1.56 -40.23 -12.89
N GLU A 168 -1.74 -38.91 -12.77
CA GLU A 168 -2.58 -38.29 -11.74
C GLU A 168 -3.82 -37.55 -12.29
N ALA A 169 -4.02 -37.49 -13.62
CA ALA A 169 -5.06 -36.66 -14.24
C ALA A 169 -6.47 -36.95 -13.72
N THR A 170 -6.76 -38.19 -13.35
CA THR A 170 -8.10 -38.61 -12.90
C THR A 170 -8.60 -37.72 -11.77
N TRP A 171 -7.75 -37.43 -10.77
CA TRP A 171 -8.12 -36.57 -9.66
C TRP A 171 -7.60 -35.14 -9.83
N LEU A 172 -6.39 -34.94 -10.40
CA LEU A 172 -5.77 -33.62 -10.47
C LEU A 172 -6.47 -32.70 -11.47
N LEU A 173 -6.94 -33.23 -12.60
CA LEU A 173 -7.69 -32.47 -13.60
C LEU A 173 -9.20 -32.46 -13.34
N SER A 174 -9.71 -33.10 -12.28
CA SER A 174 -11.15 -33.07 -11.97
C SER A 174 -11.60 -31.70 -11.48
N GLU A 175 -12.92 -31.48 -11.39
CA GLU A 175 -13.50 -30.28 -10.77
C GLU A 175 -13.03 -30.08 -9.32
N ASN A 176 -12.92 -31.18 -8.58
CA ASN A 176 -12.43 -31.19 -7.21
C ASN A 176 -10.90 -31.27 -7.13
N GLY A 177 -10.19 -31.19 -8.27
CA GLY A 177 -8.73 -31.29 -8.32
C GLY A 177 -8.01 -30.34 -7.37
N PRO A 178 -8.33 -29.03 -7.37
CA PRO A 178 -7.73 -28.09 -6.42
C PRO A 178 -7.96 -28.47 -4.95
N ILE A 179 -9.19 -28.85 -4.59
CA ILE A 179 -9.55 -29.23 -3.22
C ILE A 179 -8.83 -30.51 -2.82
N ASN A 180 -8.76 -31.50 -3.71
CA ASN A 180 -8.06 -32.76 -3.47
C ASN A 180 -6.56 -32.53 -3.27
N LEU A 181 -5.95 -31.65 -4.07
CA LEU A 181 -4.55 -31.27 -3.91
C LEU A 181 -4.32 -30.59 -2.56
N VAL A 182 -5.19 -29.67 -2.16
CA VAL A 182 -5.13 -28.98 -0.87
C VAL A 182 -5.29 -29.95 0.29
N ASN A 183 -6.28 -30.85 0.25
CA ASN A 183 -6.52 -31.84 1.29
C ASN A 183 -5.32 -32.78 1.43
N LEU A 184 -4.74 -33.22 0.31
CA LEU A 184 -3.54 -34.04 0.29
C LEU A 184 -2.32 -33.28 0.85
N THR A 185 -2.20 -31.99 0.53
CA THR A 185 -1.14 -31.13 1.05
C THR A 185 -1.23 -31.01 2.57
N LYS A 186 -2.43 -30.73 3.09
CA LYS A 186 -2.71 -30.66 4.54
C LYS A 186 -2.48 -32.00 5.24
N ALA A 187 -2.94 -33.10 4.66
CA ALA A 187 -2.76 -34.44 5.21
C ALA A 187 -1.27 -34.84 5.31
N ASN A 188 -0.44 -34.33 4.40
CA ASN A 188 1.01 -34.57 4.41
C ASN A 188 1.79 -33.55 5.25
N ASN A 189 1.13 -32.53 5.82
CA ASN A 189 1.75 -31.44 6.57
C ASN A 189 2.88 -30.72 5.79
N THR A 190 2.64 -30.45 4.50
CA THR A 190 3.57 -29.75 3.60
C THR A 190 3.01 -28.41 3.17
N GLU A 191 3.86 -27.48 2.70
CA GLU A 191 3.38 -26.22 2.12
C GLU A 191 2.74 -26.45 0.74
N LEU A 192 1.81 -25.56 0.35
CA LEU A 192 1.15 -25.67 -0.96
C LEU A 192 2.15 -25.51 -2.12
N SER A 193 3.17 -24.69 -1.93
CA SER A 193 4.27 -24.49 -2.88
C SER A 193 5.00 -25.80 -3.18
N ASP A 194 5.32 -26.59 -2.16
CA ASP A 194 5.99 -27.89 -2.28
C ASP A 194 5.12 -28.90 -3.04
N SER A 195 3.80 -28.87 -2.82
CA SER A 195 2.86 -29.66 -3.60
C SER A 195 2.87 -29.28 -5.08
N PHE A 196 2.92 -27.99 -5.43
CA PHE A 196 3.05 -27.59 -6.83
C PHE A 196 4.36 -28.08 -7.46
N VAL A 197 5.46 -28.09 -6.71
CA VAL A 197 6.74 -28.65 -7.18
C VAL A 197 6.63 -30.16 -7.40
N LYS A 198 6.10 -30.88 -6.41
CA LYS A 198 5.94 -32.34 -6.41
C LYS A 198 5.12 -32.82 -7.61
N TYR A 199 4.07 -32.09 -7.96
CA TYR A 199 3.18 -32.40 -9.09
C TYR A 199 3.55 -31.68 -10.40
N GLN A 200 4.73 -31.06 -10.47
CA GLN A 200 5.25 -30.38 -11.67
C GLN A 200 4.33 -29.25 -12.19
N LEU A 201 3.54 -28.64 -11.30
CA LEU A 201 2.61 -27.56 -11.62
C LEU A 201 3.23 -26.15 -11.53
N GLN A 202 4.54 -26.05 -11.28
CA GLN A 202 5.25 -24.77 -11.27
C GLN A 202 5.05 -24.02 -12.58
N GLY A 203 4.62 -22.76 -12.50
CA GLY A 203 4.32 -21.92 -13.65
C GLY A 203 2.90 -22.10 -14.20
N LEU A 204 2.18 -23.15 -13.79
CA LEU A 204 0.74 -23.32 -14.01
C LEU A 204 -0.07 -22.85 -12.79
N ASP A 205 0.56 -22.85 -11.61
CA ASP A 205 0.00 -22.40 -10.34
C ASP A 205 -0.30 -20.89 -10.29
N VAL A 206 0.19 -20.11 -11.24
CA VAL A 206 -0.18 -18.68 -11.39
C VAL A 206 -1.55 -18.49 -12.04
N GLY A 207 -2.14 -19.55 -12.57
CA GLY A 207 -3.47 -19.57 -13.18
C GLY A 207 -4.61 -19.76 -12.18
N ARG A 208 -5.83 -19.78 -12.71
CA ARG A 208 -7.07 -19.93 -11.94
C ARG A 208 -7.09 -21.19 -11.07
N TYR A 209 -6.56 -22.31 -11.55
CA TYR A 209 -6.46 -23.54 -10.74
C TYR A 209 -5.66 -23.31 -9.45
N GLY A 210 -4.52 -22.62 -9.57
CA GLY A 210 -3.69 -22.27 -8.41
C GLY A 210 -4.39 -21.29 -7.48
N ASP A 211 -5.14 -20.32 -8.00
CA ASP A 211 -5.94 -19.40 -7.19
C ASP A 211 -6.98 -20.14 -6.35
N VAL A 212 -7.67 -21.13 -6.94
CA VAL A 212 -8.62 -21.99 -6.23
C VAL A 212 -7.91 -22.81 -5.15
N CYS A 213 -6.72 -23.36 -5.44
CA CYS A 213 -5.90 -24.04 -4.42
C CYS A 213 -5.56 -23.11 -3.25
N ARG A 214 -5.06 -21.89 -3.55
CA ARG A 214 -4.72 -20.89 -2.53
C ARG A 214 -5.93 -20.47 -1.71
N ALA A 215 -7.11 -20.34 -2.34
CA ALA A 215 -8.35 -20.04 -1.64
C ALA A 215 -8.69 -21.11 -0.59
N HIS A 216 -8.70 -22.37 -1.00
CA HIS A 216 -9.02 -23.49 -0.09
C HIS A 216 -7.93 -23.73 0.95
N TYR A 217 -6.66 -23.54 0.60
CA TYR A 217 -5.56 -23.77 1.52
C TYR A 217 -5.43 -22.65 2.56
N TYR A 218 -5.46 -21.39 2.14
CA TYR A 218 -5.25 -20.26 3.05
C TYR A 218 -6.55 -19.69 3.61
N LEU A 219 -7.50 -19.33 2.73
CA LEU A 219 -8.65 -18.51 3.12
C LEU A 219 -9.71 -19.32 3.89
N GLU A 220 -9.96 -20.57 3.50
CA GLU A 220 -10.87 -21.44 4.25
C GLU A 220 -10.28 -21.84 5.61
N THR A 221 -8.95 -22.06 5.67
CA THR A 221 -8.26 -22.26 6.95
C THR A 221 -8.44 -21.02 7.84
N LEU A 222 -8.17 -19.81 7.31
CA LEU A 222 -8.37 -18.55 8.02
C LEU A 222 -9.80 -18.37 8.55
N LYS A 223 -10.83 -18.76 7.78
CA LYS A 223 -12.23 -18.70 8.22
C LYS A 223 -12.53 -19.66 9.37
N SER A 224 -11.85 -20.80 9.41
CA SER A 224 -12.05 -21.84 10.43
C SER A 224 -11.32 -21.57 11.76
N ILE A 225 -10.23 -20.80 11.75
CA ILE A 225 -9.46 -20.48 12.97
C ILE A 225 -10.36 -19.75 13.97
N PRO A 226 -10.39 -20.11 15.26
CA PRO A 226 -11.12 -19.37 16.28
C PRO A 226 -10.64 -17.91 16.37
N ILE A 227 -11.56 -16.97 16.65
CA ILE A 227 -11.24 -15.54 16.65
C ILE A 227 -10.06 -15.26 17.59
N GLY A 228 -9.04 -14.60 17.03
CA GLY A 228 -7.85 -14.18 17.74
C GLY A 228 -6.84 -15.28 18.10
N LYS A 229 -6.99 -16.49 17.56
CA LYS A 229 -6.01 -17.56 17.74
C LYS A 229 -4.96 -17.57 16.62
N TYR A 230 -3.77 -18.04 16.99
CA TYR A 230 -2.68 -18.31 16.07
C TYR A 230 -2.93 -19.62 15.31
N ASP A 231 -2.38 -19.69 14.10
CA ASP A 231 -2.32 -20.86 13.23
C ASP A 231 -1.13 -20.67 12.27
N ASP A 232 -0.46 -21.77 11.89
CA ASP A 232 0.72 -21.75 11.03
C ASP A 232 0.44 -21.11 9.66
N VAL A 233 -0.82 -21.10 9.22
CA VAL A 233 -1.24 -20.42 7.98
C VAL A 233 -0.94 -18.91 8.00
N LEU A 234 -0.92 -18.28 9.19
CA LEU A 234 -0.60 -16.86 9.32
C LEU A 234 0.85 -16.59 8.89
N ASP A 235 1.79 -17.45 9.28
CA ASP A 235 3.20 -17.30 8.93
C ASP A 235 3.44 -17.55 7.44
N GLU A 236 2.74 -18.53 6.86
CA GLU A 236 2.81 -18.79 5.42
C GLU A 236 2.24 -17.61 4.62
N LEU A 237 1.15 -17.00 5.09
CA LEU A 237 0.55 -15.82 4.48
C LEU A 237 1.45 -14.58 4.52
N LEU A 238 2.34 -14.44 5.51
CA LEU A 238 3.29 -13.32 5.56
C LEU A 238 4.37 -13.43 4.47
N LYS A 239 4.61 -14.60 3.87
CA LYS A 239 5.59 -14.76 2.79
C LYS A 239 5.17 -13.93 1.57
N PRO A 240 6.05 -13.09 0.99
CA PRO A 240 5.71 -12.26 -0.17
C PRO A 240 5.23 -13.05 -1.38
N THR A 241 5.74 -14.28 -1.58
CA THR A 241 5.32 -15.19 -2.65
C THR A 241 3.87 -15.66 -2.50
N VAL A 242 3.34 -15.63 -1.27
CA VAL A 242 1.97 -16.04 -0.94
C VAL A 242 1.05 -14.81 -0.86
N SER A 243 1.37 -13.84 -0.01
CA SER A 243 0.54 -12.64 0.17
C SER A 243 0.36 -11.83 -1.11
N LYS A 244 1.38 -11.76 -1.97
CA LYS A 244 1.31 -11.03 -3.25
C LYS A 244 0.82 -11.88 -4.41
N ALA A 245 0.51 -13.16 -4.19
CA ALA A 245 -0.07 -13.99 -5.23
C ALA A 245 -1.38 -13.36 -5.71
N PRO A 246 -1.61 -13.29 -7.04
CA PRO A 246 -2.82 -12.75 -7.60
C PRO A 246 -4.04 -13.52 -7.07
N TYR A 247 -5.14 -12.81 -6.94
CA TYR A 247 -6.43 -13.37 -6.60
C TYR A 247 -7.52 -12.56 -7.29
N GLN A 248 -8.71 -13.14 -7.38
CA GLN A 248 -9.90 -12.58 -8.04
C GLN A 248 -10.05 -11.05 -7.95
N ASN A 249 -10.56 -10.43 -9.02
CA ASN A 249 -10.88 -8.99 -9.08
C ASN A 249 -9.68 -8.08 -8.77
N GLU A 250 -8.51 -8.38 -9.34
CA GLU A 250 -7.26 -7.63 -9.16
C GLU A 250 -6.73 -7.59 -7.72
N LYS A 251 -7.34 -8.36 -6.81
CA LYS A 251 -6.87 -8.50 -5.44
C LYS A 251 -5.68 -9.46 -5.38
N ARG A 252 -5.15 -9.60 -4.18
CA ARG A 252 -4.09 -10.53 -3.83
C ARG A 252 -4.59 -11.37 -2.68
N ILE A 253 -4.01 -12.55 -2.46
CA ILE A 253 -4.38 -13.41 -1.33
C ILE A 253 -4.27 -12.65 0.00
N GLY A 254 -3.22 -11.83 0.19
CA GLY A 254 -3.07 -11.02 1.39
C GLY A 254 -4.21 -10.01 1.61
N HIS A 255 -4.79 -9.45 0.55
CA HIS A 255 -5.95 -8.55 0.69
C HIS A 255 -7.15 -9.30 1.27
N VAL A 256 -7.45 -10.47 0.72
CA VAL A 256 -8.63 -11.25 1.13
C VAL A 256 -8.42 -11.82 2.54
N ALA A 257 -7.19 -12.21 2.87
CA ALA A 257 -6.82 -12.60 4.24
C ALA A 257 -7.14 -11.47 5.24
N MET A 258 -6.74 -10.23 4.94
CA MET A 258 -7.07 -9.08 5.78
C MET A 258 -8.57 -8.83 5.86
N GLU A 259 -9.31 -8.92 4.75
CA GLU A 259 -10.78 -8.78 4.76
C GLU A 259 -11.42 -9.77 5.72
N ILE A 260 -11.04 -11.05 5.64
CA ILE A 260 -11.55 -12.10 6.53
C ILE A 260 -11.25 -11.77 7.99
N LEU A 261 -10.01 -11.43 8.33
CA LEU A 261 -9.64 -11.16 9.72
C LEU A 261 -10.31 -9.89 10.25
N ILE A 262 -10.35 -8.81 9.44
CA ILE A 262 -10.94 -7.54 9.85
C ILE A 262 -12.45 -7.67 10.04
N ASP A 263 -13.13 -8.37 9.13
CA ASP A 263 -14.58 -8.48 9.14
C ASP A 263 -15.08 -9.41 10.25
N ARG A 264 -14.28 -10.43 10.64
CA ARG A 264 -14.62 -11.36 11.73
C ARG A 264 -14.50 -10.77 13.13
N VAL A 265 -13.75 -9.69 13.31
CA VAL A 265 -13.58 -9.04 14.62
C VAL A 265 -14.73 -8.07 14.87
N ASN A 266 -15.52 -8.25 15.93
CA ASN A 266 -16.64 -7.34 16.23
C ASN A 266 -16.19 -6.05 16.92
N GLU A 267 -15.32 -6.17 17.92
CA GLU A 267 -14.79 -5.05 18.72
C GLU A 267 -13.28 -4.93 18.47
N ASP A 268 -12.46 -5.44 19.39
CA ASP A 268 -11.00 -5.37 19.32
C ASP A 268 -10.39 -6.70 18.86
N PRO A 269 -9.33 -6.64 18.05
CA PRO A 269 -8.60 -7.83 17.63
C PRO A 269 -7.75 -8.35 18.80
N SER A 270 -7.44 -9.64 18.78
CA SER A 270 -6.32 -10.15 19.57
C SER A 270 -5.01 -9.54 19.09
N GLU A 271 -4.01 -9.49 19.96
CA GLU A 271 -2.65 -9.08 19.59
C GLU A 271 -2.08 -9.88 18.40
N ILE A 272 -2.34 -11.19 18.32
CA ILE A 272 -1.88 -12.06 17.22
C ILE A 272 -2.40 -11.55 15.86
N TRP A 273 -3.71 -11.38 15.73
CA TRP A 273 -4.33 -10.92 14.48
C TRP A 273 -3.99 -9.47 14.16
N GLN A 274 -3.90 -8.59 15.16
CA GLN A 274 -3.45 -7.21 14.96
C GLN A 274 -2.02 -7.19 14.42
N ASN A 275 -1.11 -7.94 15.04
CA ASN A 275 0.28 -8.02 14.63
C ASN A 275 0.41 -8.59 13.22
N PHE A 276 -0.32 -9.66 12.88
CA PHE A 276 -0.36 -10.19 11.53
C PHE A 276 -0.78 -9.13 10.50
N ILE A 277 -1.85 -8.37 10.77
CA ILE A 277 -2.32 -7.31 9.86
C ILE A 277 -1.25 -6.23 9.68
N ILE A 278 -0.60 -5.81 10.76
CA ILE A 278 0.46 -4.79 10.72
C ILE A 278 1.74 -5.31 10.05
N ASP A 279 2.11 -6.57 10.24
CA ASP A 279 3.27 -7.18 9.59
C ASP A 279 3.06 -7.32 8.08
N LEU A 280 1.83 -7.63 7.67
CA LEU A 280 1.46 -7.80 6.28
C LEU A 280 1.37 -6.46 5.53
N ALA A 281 0.64 -5.49 6.11
CA ALA A 281 0.23 -4.27 5.42
C ALA A 281 0.82 -2.97 6.00
N GLY A 282 1.56 -3.04 7.11
CA GLY A 282 2.04 -1.87 7.83
C GLY A 282 0.92 -1.08 8.51
N ASP A 283 1.26 0.05 9.13
CA ASP A 283 0.29 0.89 9.82
C ASP A 283 -0.61 1.67 8.82
N PRO A 284 -1.96 1.57 8.87
CA PRO A 284 -2.88 2.29 8.00
C PRO A 284 -2.94 3.80 8.28
N ARG A 285 -2.33 4.26 9.36
CA ARG A 285 -2.24 5.67 9.75
C ARG A 285 -1.08 6.35 9.02
N ILE A 286 -1.13 6.31 7.70
CA ILE A 286 -0.18 6.97 6.80
C ILE A 286 -0.95 7.71 5.71
N ALA A 287 -0.29 8.60 4.97
CA ALA A 287 -0.93 9.31 3.88
C ALA A 287 -1.47 8.32 2.83
N SER A 288 -2.68 8.59 2.30
CA SER A 288 -3.32 7.72 1.30
C SER A 288 -2.52 7.61 0.00
N ASN A 289 -1.66 8.60 -0.27
CA ASN A 289 -0.76 8.60 -1.41
C ASN A 289 0.51 7.76 -1.19
N ALA A 290 0.77 7.24 0.01
CA ALA A 290 1.94 6.44 0.30
C ALA A 290 1.88 5.10 -0.47
N PRO A 291 3.00 4.61 -1.04
CA PRO A 291 3.01 3.38 -1.83
C PRO A 291 2.42 2.19 -1.07
N ASN A 292 2.79 2.04 0.21
CA ASN A 292 2.30 0.97 1.06
C ASN A 292 0.79 1.05 1.33
N PHE A 293 0.24 2.27 1.47
CA PHE A 293 -1.20 2.48 1.62
C PHE A 293 -1.95 2.07 0.36
N ARG A 294 -1.47 2.51 -0.81
CA ARG A 294 -2.09 2.15 -2.09
C ARG A 294 -2.00 0.67 -2.38
N GLU A 295 -0.88 0.04 -2.01
CA GLU A 295 -0.66 -1.38 -2.24
C GLU A 295 -1.59 -2.24 -1.40
N TRP A 296 -1.75 -1.95 -0.10
CA TRP A 296 -2.42 -2.87 0.83
C TRP A 296 -3.74 -2.36 1.42
N TRP A 297 -3.86 -1.06 1.69
CA TRP A 297 -5.00 -0.50 2.42
C TRP A 297 -6.09 0.03 1.50
N GLN A 298 -5.72 0.67 0.39
CA GLN A 298 -6.66 1.22 -0.59
C GLN A 298 -7.61 0.16 -1.16
N PRO A 299 -7.19 -1.09 -1.47
CA PRO A 299 -8.10 -2.12 -1.98
C PRO A 299 -9.17 -2.60 -0.98
N LEU A 300 -8.98 -2.38 0.32
CA LEU A 300 -9.88 -2.86 1.37
C LEU A 300 -11.12 -1.97 1.60
N GLY A 301 -11.04 -0.71 1.14
CA GLY A 301 -12.05 0.32 1.38
C GLY A 301 -11.92 1.03 2.72
N GLU A 302 -12.49 2.24 2.81
CA GLU A 302 -12.35 3.12 3.98
C GLU A 302 -12.96 2.55 5.27
N ASP A 303 -14.02 1.75 5.19
CA ASP A 303 -14.66 1.18 6.39
C ASP A 303 -13.71 0.27 7.17
N ARG A 304 -13.02 -0.65 6.47
CA ARG A 304 -12.03 -1.54 7.08
C ARG A 304 -10.81 -0.78 7.57
N VAL A 305 -10.33 0.20 6.80
CA VAL A 305 -9.23 1.08 7.20
C VAL A 305 -9.56 1.82 8.50
N ASN A 306 -10.76 2.39 8.60
CA ASN A 306 -11.21 3.12 9.79
C ASN A 306 -11.38 2.19 11.00
N LYS A 307 -11.85 0.96 10.78
CA LYS A 307 -11.93 -0.07 11.82
C LYS A 307 -10.55 -0.39 12.41
N VAL A 308 -9.55 -0.63 11.56
CA VAL A 308 -8.16 -0.88 12.03
C VAL A 308 -7.57 0.36 12.70
N ARG A 309 -7.79 1.56 12.16
CA ARG A 309 -7.35 2.81 12.80
C ARG A 309 -7.95 2.98 14.19
N SER A 310 -9.21 2.59 14.40
CA SER A 310 -9.87 2.61 15.71
C SER A 310 -9.17 1.67 16.70
N TRP A 311 -8.79 0.47 16.28
CA TRP A 311 -8.04 -0.47 17.14
C TRP A 311 -6.71 0.11 17.57
N LEU A 312 -5.96 0.67 16.62
CA LEU A 312 -4.67 1.29 16.91
C LEU A 312 -4.81 2.54 17.78
N ALA A 313 -5.94 3.26 17.67
CA ALA A 313 -6.20 4.43 18.51
C ALA A 313 -6.44 4.05 19.98
N LYS A 314 -7.14 2.94 20.20
CA LYS A 314 -7.31 2.36 21.54
C LYS A 314 -5.97 1.90 22.12
N GLU A 315 -5.13 1.27 21.29
CA GLU A 315 -3.81 0.82 21.70
C GLU A 315 -2.91 2.02 22.08
N ASP A 316 -2.83 3.07 21.24
CA ASP A 316 -2.10 4.30 21.57
C ASP A 316 -2.51 4.88 22.94
N LEU A 317 -3.81 4.90 23.23
CA LEU A 317 -4.34 5.39 24.50
C LEU A 317 -3.88 4.50 25.67
N ARG A 318 -3.97 3.17 25.51
CA ARG A 318 -3.49 2.20 26.50
C ARG A 318 -2.00 2.40 26.79
N LEU A 319 -1.20 2.60 25.74
CA LEU A 319 0.25 2.82 25.86
C LEU A 319 0.58 4.14 26.53
N PHE A 320 -0.13 5.22 26.17
CA PHE A 320 0.01 6.52 26.83
C PHE A 320 -0.28 6.43 28.33
N LEU A 321 -1.41 5.81 28.70
CA LEU A 321 -1.81 5.66 30.10
C LEU A 321 -0.85 4.76 30.89
N SER A 322 -0.34 3.69 30.27
CA SER A 322 0.63 2.79 30.90
C SER A 322 1.97 3.50 31.14
N ALA A 323 2.46 4.26 30.15
CA ALA A 323 3.66 5.07 30.30
C ALA A 323 3.51 6.11 31.41
N LEU A 324 2.32 6.69 31.53
CA LEU A 324 2.00 7.69 32.55
C LEU A 324 2.00 7.11 33.97
N ASP A 325 1.34 5.98 34.18
CA ASP A 325 1.29 5.28 35.47
C ASP A 325 2.68 4.81 35.90
N GLN A 326 3.42 4.20 34.97
CA GLN A 326 4.76 3.70 35.24
C GLN A 326 5.73 4.83 35.61
N TYR A 327 5.72 5.95 34.88
CA TYR A 327 6.55 7.10 35.24
C TYR A 327 6.21 7.63 36.63
N GLY A 328 4.92 7.71 36.99
CA GLY A 328 4.51 8.14 38.33
C GLY A 328 5.06 7.25 39.44
N LYS A 329 5.11 5.93 39.23
CA LYS A 329 5.68 4.96 40.16
C LYS A 329 7.20 5.03 40.21
N ASP A 330 7.86 5.06 39.05
CA ASP A 330 9.33 5.04 38.94
C ASP A 330 9.97 6.31 39.51
N THR A 331 9.29 7.46 39.44
CA THR A 331 9.80 8.75 39.92
C THR A 331 9.25 9.16 41.29
N ASP A 332 8.48 8.28 41.93
CA ASP A 332 7.76 8.54 43.18
C ASP A 332 6.99 9.88 43.18
N ASN A 333 6.43 10.24 42.03
CA ASN A 333 5.74 11.51 41.84
C ASN A 333 4.31 11.38 42.38
N HIS A 334 4.14 11.59 43.69
CA HIS A 334 2.84 11.47 44.38
C HIS A 334 1.76 12.37 43.78
N ASP A 335 2.10 13.56 43.28
CA ASP A 335 1.12 14.44 42.64
C ASP A 335 0.59 13.83 41.34
N LEU A 336 1.47 13.26 40.52
CA LEU A 336 1.08 12.56 39.30
C LEU A 336 0.24 11.32 39.63
N GLN A 337 0.68 10.48 40.57
CA GLN A 337 -0.06 9.28 41.00
C GLN A 337 -1.46 9.64 41.50
N ARG A 338 -1.59 10.72 42.27
CA ARG A 338 -2.87 11.24 42.79
C ARG A 338 -3.80 11.74 41.70
N MET A 339 -3.27 12.31 40.62
CA MET A 339 -4.07 12.84 39.50
C MET A 339 -4.37 11.82 38.40
N PHE A 340 -3.58 10.75 38.32
CA PHE A 340 -3.68 9.74 37.27
C PHE A 340 -5.07 9.11 37.16
N PRO A 341 -5.77 8.70 38.24
CA PRO A 341 -7.09 8.08 38.13
C PRO A 341 -8.10 8.95 37.38
N ALA A 342 -8.20 10.24 37.71
CA ALA A 342 -9.14 11.15 37.06
C ALA A 342 -8.83 11.35 35.57
N ARG A 343 -7.54 11.37 35.20
CA ARG A 343 -7.10 11.48 33.81
C ARG A 343 -7.41 10.21 33.02
N LYS A 344 -7.12 9.05 33.60
CA LYS A 344 -7.43 7.73 33.04
C LYS A 344 -8.93 7.59 32.77
N TYR A 345 -9.78 7.83 33.77
CA TYR A 345 -11.23 7.75 33.62
C TYR A 345 -11.78 8.70 32.55
N PHE A 346 -11.24 9.91 32.47
CA PHE A 346 -11.68 10.88 31.46
C PHE A 346 -11.36 10.42 30.03
N LEU A 347 -10.11 9.98 29.78
CA LEU A 347 -9.70 9.56 28.45
C LEU A 347 -10.32 8.21 28.04
N GLU A 348 -10.36 7.22 28.93
CA GLU A 348 -11.08 5.96 28.69
C GLU A 348 -12.59 6.19 28.56
N GLY A 349 -13.12 7.22 29.23
CA GLY A 349 -14.50 7.64 29.06
C GLY A 349 -14.81 8.11 27.66
N LEU A 350 -13.91 8.89 27.03
CA LEU A 350 -14.04 9.33 25.63
C LEU A 350 -14.02 8.14 24.65
N GLU A 351 -13.20 7.12 24.93
CA GLU A 351 -13.16 5.88 24.15
C GLU A 351 -14.46 5.08 24.31
N ARG A 352 -14.93 4.88 25.54
CA ARG A 352 -16.16 4.13 25.84
C ARG A 352 -17.41 4.70 25.18
N ILE A 353 -17.48 6.01 25.01
CA ILE A 353 -18.57 6.69 24.29
C ILE A 353 -18.30 6.84 22.78
N LYS A 354 -17.26 6.18 22.25
CA LYS A 354 -16.88 6.13 20.83
C LYS A 354 -16.65 7.50 20.19
N LEU A 355 -16.15 8.47 20.95
CA LEU A 355 -15.82 9.80 20.41
C LEU A 355 -14.45 9.83 19.73
N ILE A 356 -13.50 9.00 20.16
CA ILE A 356 -12.14 8.99 19.61
C ILE A 356 -12.16 8.44 18.19
N LYS A 357 -11.79 9.26 17.21
CA LYS A 357 -11.67 8.88 15.80
C LYS A 357 -10.25 8.49 15.42
N GLN A 358 -9.27 9.21 15.94
CA GLN A 358 -7.86 8.92 15.71
C GLN A 358 -7.03 9.43 16.88
N THR A 359 -5.86 8.83 17.07
CA THR A 359 -4.87 9.28 18.05
C THR A 359 -3.50 9.35 17.42
N ARG A 360 -2.61 10.13 18.03
CA ARG A 360 -1.19 10.06 17.76
C ARG A 360 -0.42 10.02 19.07
N LEU A 361 0.21 8.89 19.31
CA LEU A 361 1.15 8.73 20.41
C LEU A 361 2.48 9.40 20.06
N MET A 362 3.02 10.15 21.01
CA MET A 362 4.31 10.83 20.90
C MET A 362 5.13 10.51 22.15
N LEU A 363 6.33 9.97 21.96
CA LEU A 363 7.16 9.48 23.06
C LEU A 363 8.55 10.11 23.01
N GLY A 364 9.03 10.56 24.17
CA GLY A 364 10.44 10.81 24.41
C GLY A 364 11.23 9.49 24.47
N SER A 365 12.55 9.56 24.38
CA SER A 365 13.42 8.37 24.36
C SER A 365 13.27 7.48 25.60
N SER A 366 13.22 8.06 26.80
CA SER A 366 13.03 7.31 28.05
C SER A 366 11.62 6.75 28.16
N ALA A 367 10.59 7.51 27.77
CA ALA A 367 9.21 7.03 27.75
C ALA A 367 9.03 5.87 26.75
N ALA A 368 9.65 5.95 25.57
CA ALA A 368 9.66 4.87 24.58
C ALA A 368 10.34 3.61 25.13
N ASN A 369 11.45 3.76 25.86
CA ASN A 369 12.11 2.63 26.51
C ASN A 369 11.25 2.00 27.61
N ALA A 370 10.52 2.80 28.40
CA ALA A 370 9.58 2.28 29.40
C ALA A 370 8.44 1.49 28.75
N VAL A 371 7.85 2.02 27.67
CA VAL A 371 6.81 1.32 26.90
C VAL A 371 7.34 0.01 26.30
N LYS A 372 8.55 0.00 25.74
CA LYS A 372 9.21 -1.23 25.26
C LYS A 372 9.45 -2.26 26.36
N LYS A 373 9.74 -1.84 27.60
CA LYS A 373 9.87 -2.78 28.72
C LYS A 373 8.53 -3.43 29.10
N ILE A 374 7.42 -2.68 28.96
CA ILE A 374 6.07 -3.16 29.29
C ILE A 374 5.53 -4.09 28.20
N LEU A 375 5.81 -3.80 26.92
CA LEU A 375 5.27 -4.54 25.77
C LEU A 375 6.24 -5.56 25.17
N GLY A 376 7.50 -5.62 25.64
CA GLY A 376 8.56 -6.37 24.98
C GLY A 376 9.16 -5.64 23.76
N SER A 377 9.94 -6.36 22.96
CA SER A 377 10.60 -5.84 21.75
C SER A 377 9.64 -5.37 20.66
N ASP A 378 8.35 -5.65 20.78
CA ASP A 378 7.39 -5.67 19.69
C ASP A 378 6.43 -4.47 19.70
N LEU A 379 6.92 -3.29 20.09
CA LEU A 379 6.18 -2.05 19.85
C LEU A 379 6.13 -1.77 18.34
N LYS A 380 5.17 -2.38 17.64
CA LYS A 380 4.89 -2.17 16.20
C LYS A 380 4.07 -0.91 15.93
N THR A 381 3.49 -0.33 16.97
CA THR A 381 2.70 0.90 16.90
C THR A 381 3.59 2.10 16.52
N SER A 382 3.26 2.76 15.42
CA SER A 382 3.94 3.99 14.99
C SER A 382 3.73 5.12 16.01
N TYR A 383 4.81 5.76 16.47
CA TYR A 383 4.78 6.91 17.36
C TYR A 383 5.70 8.04 16.88
N VAL A 384 5.39 9.28 17.29
CA VAL A 384 6.19 10.46 16.99
C VAL A 384 7.29 10.63 18.02
N ASN A 385 8.52 10.85 17.59
CA ASN A 385 9.64 11.11 18.52
C ASN A 385 9.53 12.52 19.12
N LEU A 386 9.62 12.63 20.45
CA LEU A 386 9.67 13.93 21.12
C LEU A 386 11.12 14.40 21.31
N SER A 387 11.50 15.49 20.62
CA SER A 387 12.83 16.09 20.74
C SER A 387 12.91 17.05 21.93
N GLY A 388 13.93 16.86 22.77
CA GLY A 388 14.14 17.69 23.97
C GLY A 388 13.18 17.42 25.13
N MET A 389 12.42 16.32 25.09
CA MET A 389 11.50 15.88 26.16
C MET A 389 11.63 14.37 26.36
N ASN A 390 12.80 13.93 26.83
CA ASN A 390 13.16 12.51 26.83
C ASN A 390 12.24 11.64 27.70
N ASP A 391 11.71 12.18 28.79
CA ASP A 391 10.90 11.46 29.77
C ASP A 391 9.39 11.69 29.62
N LYS A 392 8.95 12.43 28.60
CA LYS A 392 7.54 12.73 28.39
C LYS A 392 6.88 11.80 27.39
N ALA A 393 5.66 11.40 27.69
CA ALA A 393 4.68 10.93 26.71
C ALA A 393 3.67 12.06 26.44
N VAL A 394 3.23 12.20 25.19
CA VAL A 394 2.15 13.09 24.76
C VAL A 394 1.22 12.31 23.84
N ILE A 395 -0.08 12.54 23.95
CA ILE A 395 -1.08 11.99 23.04
C ILE A 395 -1.92 13.11 22.43
N TYR A 396 -2.05 13.09 21.11
CA TYR A 396 -3.08 13.84 20.39
C TYR A 396 -4.29 12.93 20.19
N ILE A 397 -5.49 13.46 20.41
CA ILE A 397 -6.76 12.74 20.27
C ILE A 397 -7.71 13.59 19.45
N ASP A 398 -8.19 13.05 18.34
CA ASP A 398 -9.26 13.66 17.56
C ASP A 398 -10.60 13.04 17.95
N CYS A 399 -11.55 13.88 18.36
CA CYS A 399 -12.91 13.49 18.70
C CYS A 399 -13.92 13.90 17.61
N GLY A 400 -13.45 14.33 16.45
CA GLY A 400 -14.26 14.86 15.34
C GLY A 400 -14.68 16.31 15.55
N ASP A 401 -15.42 16.57 16.62
CA ASP A 401 -15.94 17.91 16.95
C ASP A 401 -14.95 18.77 17.74
N PHE A 402 -13.95 18.13 18.32
CA PHE A 402 -12.88 18.77 19.06
C PHE A 402 -11.64 17.88 19.05
N CYS A 403 -10.50 18.45 19.36
CA CYS A 403 -9.24 17.73 19.49
C CYS A 403 -8.59 18.04 20.84
N LEU A 404 -7.93 17.04 21.41
CA LEU A 404 -7.19 17.15 22.66
C LEU A 404 -5.69 16.91 22.43
N ILE A 405 -4.86 17.61 23.20
CA ILE A 405 -3.44 17.29 23.37
C ILE A 405 -3.17 17.16 24.86
N GLU A 406 -2.78 15.96 25.29
CA GLU A 406 -2.55 15.60 26.68
C GLU A 406 -1.12 15.10 26.86
N GLY A 407 -0.48 15.41 27.98
CA GLY A 407 0.94 15.10 28.20
C GLY A 407 1.23 14.60 29.60
N SER A 408 2.18 13.68 29.73
CA SER A 408 2.44 12.91 30.94
C SER A 408 2.55 13.75 32.23
N HIS A 409 3.59 14.57 32.39
CA HIS A 409 3.79 15.41 33.57
C HIS A 409 4.23 16.82 33.18
N SER A 410 3.91 17.80 34.04
CA SER A 410 4.19 19.23 33.79
C SER A 410 3.78 19.66 32.38
N PHE A 411 2.54 19.31 32.00
CA PHE A 411 1.96 19.58 30.69
C PHE A 411 0.49 19.96 30.88
N LYS A 412 -0.01 20.93 30.10
CA LYS A 412 -1.43 21.31 30.13
C LYS A 412 -2.23 20.40 29.21
N LEU A 413 -3.45 20.07 29.57
CA LEU A 413 -4.42 19.55 28.62
C LEU A 413 -4.87 20.70 27.70
N TRP A 414 -4.63 20.57 26.41
CA TRP A 414 -5.13 21.50 25.41
C TRP A 414 -6.38 20.96 24.75
N ALA A 415 -7.39 21.81 24.57
CA ALA A 415 -8.60 21.49 23.81
C ALA A 415 -8.82 22.53 22.71
N TYR A 416 -9.09 22.04 21.50
CA TYR A 416 -9.34 22.81 20.28
C TYR A 416 -10.66 22.37 19.66
N LEU A 417 -11.37 23.25 18.96
CA LEU A 417 -12.62 22.90 18.26
C LEU A 417 -12.42 22.42 16.81
N ALA A 418 -11.16 22.34 16.37
CA ALA A 418 -10.76 21.83 15.07
C ALA A 418 -9.28 21.38 15.13
N PRO A 419 -8.79 20.59 14.15
CA PRO A 419 -7.39 20.15 14.14
C PRO A 419 -6.41 21.32 14.26
N PRO A 420 -5.53 21.34 15.27
CA PRO A 420 -4.84 22.58 15.65
C PRO A 420 -3.75 22.99 14.65
N ASN A 421 -3.05 22.01 14.07
CA ASN A 421 -2.20 22.20 12.90
C ASN A 421 -1.92 20.84 12.23
N LYS A 422 -1.40 20.88 11.00
CA LYS A 422 -1.06 19.68 10.23
C LYS A 422 0.10 18.87 10.82
N ASN A 423 1.04 19.48 11.54
CA ASN A 423 2.20 18.75 12.08
C ASN A 423 1.78 17.81 13.22
N VAL A 424 0.82 18.25 14.04
CA VAL A 424 0.27 17.48 15.16
C VAL A 424 -0.75 16.46 14.66
N SER A 425 -1.58 16.78 13.66
CA SER A 425 -2.60 15.85 13.16
C SER A 425 -2.11 14.89 12.05
N SER A 426 -1.10 15.25 11.26
CA SER A 426 -0.61 14.41 10.14
C SER A 426 0.44 13.39 10.57
N TYR A 427 0.19 12.13 10.22
CA TYR A 427 1.11 11.01 10.41
C TYR A 427 2.43 11.12 9.64
N ASP A 428 2.57 12.05 8.70
CA ASP A 428 3.84 12.32 8.01
C ASP A 428 4.93 12.87 8.96
N THR A 429 4.51 13.44 10.10
CA THR A 429 5.41 14.07 11.05
C THR A 429 6.05 13.03 11.96
N LYS A 430 7.36 12.83 11.83
CA LYS A 430 8.13 11.83 12.61
C LYS A 430 8.73 12.35 13.92
N SER A 431 8.82 13.66 14.08
CA SER A 431 9.38 14.28 15.30
C SER A 431 8.70 15.59 15.64
N LEU A 432 8.48 15.84 16.92
CA LEU A 432 7.94 17.09 17.45
C LEU A 432 8.70 17.52 18.71
N SER A 433 8.85 18.83 18.89
CA SER A 433 9.47 19.43 20.09
C SER A 433 8.42 19.97 21.07
N HIS A 434 8.84 20.27 22.31
CA HIS A 434 7.96 20.87 23.31
C HIS A 434 7.36 22.19 22.81
N HIS A 435 8.23 23.05 22.28
CA HIS A 435 7.87 24.34 21.76
C HIS A 435 6.89 24.24 20.56
N GLU A 436 7.00 23.18 19.76
CA GLU A 436 6.01 22.93 18.69
C GLU A 436 4.63 22.64 19.26
N LEU A 437 4.53 21.81 20.29
CA LEU A 437 3.27 21.42 20.91
C LEU A 437 2.64 22.54 21.74
N THR A 438 3.44 23.33 22.47
CA THR A 438 2.91 24.29 23.46
C THR A 438 2.89 25.74 22.98
N VAL A 439 3.70 26.11 21.99
CA VAL A 439 3.79 27.50 21.49
C VAL A 439 3.36 27.59 20.03
N LYS A 440 4.00 26.82 19.13
CA LYS A 440 3.67 26.93 17.70
C LYS A 440 2.27 26.41 17.37
N THR A 441 1.79 25.39 18.09
CA THR A 441 0.48 24.78 17.82
C THR A 441 -0.68 25.75 18.10
N PRO A 442 -0.79 26.38 19.29
CA PRO A 442 -1.77 27.46 19.51
C PRO A 442 -1.67 28.61 18.49
N ASN A 443 -0.45 29.05 18.16
CA ASN A 443 -0.25 30.14 17.19
C ASN A 443 -0.71 29.75 15.78
N SER A 444 -0.38 28.54 15.34
CA SER A 444 -0.80 28.00 14.05
C SER A 444 -2.32 27.84 13.97
N TYR A 445 -2.96 27.43 15.05
CA TYR A 445 -4.42 27.32 15.13
C TYR A 445 -5.08 28.68 14.92
N MET A 446 -4.63 29.71 15.66
CA MET A 446 -5.12 31.08 15.50
C MET A 446 -4.84 31.65 14.10
N ASN A 447 -3.70 31.31 13.50
CA ASN A 447 -3.41 31.74 12.12
C ASN A 447 -4.31 31.05 11.09
N THR A 448 -4.74 29.82 11.37
CA THR A 448 -5.55 29.01 10.45
C THR A 448 -7.03 29.36 10.54
N TYR A 449 -7.55 29.56 11.75
CA TYR A 449 -8.99 29.74 12.01
C TYR A 449 -9.35 31.16 12.50
N GLY A 450 -8.37 32.07 12.59
CA GLY A 450 -8.55 33.45 13.05
C GLY A 450 -8.08 33.69 14.49
N ARG A 451 -7.70 34.93 14.80
CA ARG A 451 -7.16 35.31 16.13
C ARG A 451 -8.14 35.09 17.28
N SER A 452 -9.44 35.10 16.99
CA SER A 452 -10.51 34.81 17.94
C SER A 452 -10.90 33.34 17.99
N ALA A 453 -10.19 32.45 17.29
CA ALA A 453 -10.48 31.03 17.29
C ALA A 453 -10.37 30.46 18.73
N PRO A 454 -11.44 29.84 19.24
CA PRO A 454 -11.49 29.38 20.62
C PRO A 454 -10.64 28.12 20.83
N TYR A 455 -9.77 28.17 21.84
CA TYR A 455 -9.06 27.02 22.37
C TYR A 455 -8.78 27.27 23.86
N ILE A 456 -8.47 26.21 24.62
CA ILE A 456 -8.12 26.34 26.04
C ILE A 456 -6.94 25.44 26.39
N GLY A 457 -6.04 25.95 27.24
CA GLY A 457 -4.99 25.17 27.88
C GLY A 457 -5.25 25.07 29.38
N VAL A 458 -5.52 23.88 29.88
CA VAL A 458 -5.95 23.62 31.26
C VAL A 458 -4.84 22.88 32.03
N THR A 459 -4.41 23.45 33.15
CA THR A 459 -3.54 22.75 34.12
C THR A 459 -4.37 21.75 34.92
N HIS A 460 -3.85 20.53 35.14
CA HIS A 460 -4.48 19.47 35.95
C HIS A 460 -4.61 19.87 37.43
N THR A 461 -5.58 20.71 37.73
CA THR A 461 -5.93 21.14 39.07
C THR A 461 -6.97 20.17 39.65
N PRO A 462 -6.72 19.54 40.82
CA PRO A 462 -7.61 18.54 41.39
C PRO A 462 -9.07 19.01 41.46
N ASN A 463 -10.01 18.16 41.04
CA ASN A 463 -11.45 18.43 41.05
C ASN A 463 -11.93 19.67 40.26
N ILE A 464 -11.09 20.28 39.41
CA ILE A 464 -11.42 21.52 38.69
C ILE A 464 -11.16 21.39 37.19
N TRP A 465 -10.06 20.74 36.80
CA TRP A 465 -9.63 20.73 35.39
C TRP A 465 -10.66 20.11 34.44
N GLN A 466 -11.32 19.00 34.84
CA GLN A 466 -12.35 18.33 34.02
C GLN A 466 -13.52 19.27 33.72
N ASN A 467 -13.99 20.03 34.72
CA ASN A 467 -15.04 21.04 34.52
C ASN A 467 -14.62 22.14 33.55
N LYS A 468 -13.38 22.63 33.61
CA LYS A 468 -12.92 23.65 32.66
C LYS A 468 -13.01 23.18 31.20
N VAL A 469 -12.65 21.92 30.95
CA VAL A 469 -12.73 21.32 29.61
C VAL A 469 -14.18 21.09 29.22
N ILE A 470 -14.99 20.48 30.09
CA ILE A 470 -16.40 20.17 29.82
C ILE A 470 -17.20 21.46 29.58
N ALA A 471 -17.02 22.48 30.42
CA ALA A 471 -17.68 23.77 30.27
C ALA A 471 -17.23 24.51 29.00
N PHE A 472 -15.94 24.43 28.64
CA PHE A 472 -15.45 24.97 27.38
C PHE A 472 -16.19 24.32 26.20
N LEU A 473 -16.23 22.99 26.14
CA LEU A 473 -16.89 22.26 25.06
C LEU A 473 -18.41 22.53 25.02
N ALA A 474 -19.08 22.51 26.17
CA ALA A 474 -20.52 22.82 26.28
C ALA A 474 -20.83 24.26 25.82
N SER A 475 -19.98 25.22 26.20
CA SER A 475 -20.14 26.62 25.78
C SER A 475 -19.98 26.85 24.28
N HIS A 476 -19.45 25.87 23.54
CA HIS A 476 -19.34 25.90 22.08
C HIS A 476 -20.30 24.91 21.38
N GLY A 477 -21.29 24.40 22.12
CA GLY A 477 -22.36 23.55 21.60
C GLY A 477 -22.02 22.06 21.49
N ILE A 478 -20.95 21.61 22.15
CA ILE A 478 -20.56 20.19 22.16
C ILE A 478 -21.12 19.53 23.41
N ARG A 479 -21.99 18.53 23.21
CA ARG A 479 -22.59 17.75 24.29
C ARG A 479 -21.73 16.54 24.63
N LEU A 480 -21.41 16.37 25.90
CA LEU A 480 -20.70 15.18 26.41
C LEU A 480 -21.56 14.44 27.43
N ASN A 481 -21.46 13.10 27.42
CA ASN A 481 -22.01 12.28 28.51
C ASN A 481 -21.04 12.30 29.70
N ILE A 482 -21.23 13.25 30.61
CA ILE A 482 -20.30 13.48 31.74
C ILE A 482 -20.22 12.27 32.68
N GLU A 483 -21.32 11.55 32.88
CA GLU A 483 -21.34 10.34 33.71
C GLU A 483 -20.38 9.27 33.19
N ALA A 484 -20.26 9.15 31.86
CA ALA A 484 -19.31 8.24 31.24
C ALA A 484 -17.86 8.73 31.31
N LEU A 485 -17.59 10.00 31.62
CA LEU A 485 -16.25 10.59 31.67
C LEU A 485 -15.64 10.67 33.07
N LEU A 486 -16.45 10.43 34.11
CA LEU A 486 -16.05 10.56 35.51
C LEU A 486 -16.28 9.26 36.26
N SER A 487 -15.50 9.03 37.32
CA SER A 487 -15.84 7.96 38.27
C SER A 487 -17.18 8.29 38.96
N PRO A 488 -17.94 7.30 39.48
CA PRO A 488 -19.19 7.58 40.18
C PRO A 488 -19.05 8.57 41.34
N VAL A 489 -17.91 8.55 42.03
CA VAL A 489 -17.59 9.47 43.14
C VAL A 489 -17.33 10.88 42.61
N ASP A 490 -16.51 11.00 41.56
CA ASP A 490 -16.18 12.30 40.96
C ASP A 490 -17.38 12.91 40.25
N TYR A 491 -18.27 12.10 39.67
CA TYR A 491 -19.50 12.56 39.05
C TYR A 491 -20.45 13.21 40.06
N LYS A 492 -20.68 12.56 41.22
CA LYS A 492 -21.47 13.15 42.31
C LYS A 492 -20.85 14.46 42.81
N ARG A 493 -19.53 14.47 43.02
CA ARG A 493 -18.80 15.67 43.43
C ARG A 493 -18.92 16.78 42.38
N TYR A 494 -18.77 16.44 41.11
CA TYR A 494 -18.90 17.36 39.98
C TYR A 494 -20.28 18.02 39.97
N LEU A 495 -21.35 17.23 40.02
CA LEU A 495 -22.72 17.74 40.02
C LEU A 495 -23.00 18.64 41.23
N SER A 496 -22.56 18.23 42.43
CA SER A 496 -22.76 19.04 43.64
C SER A 496 -22.11 20.42 43.57
N ARG A 497 -20.99 20.54 42.83
CA ARG A 497 -20.16 21.75 42.79
C ARG A 497 -20.45 22.63 41.57
N PHE A 498 -20.72 22.03 40.43
CA PHE A 498 -20.80 22.73 39.14
C PHE A 498 -22.16 22.57 38.45
N GLY A 499 -23.00 21.63 38.88
CA GLY A 499 -24.25 21.30 38.22
C GLY A 499 -24.06 20.66 36.84
N VAL A 500 -25.14 20.67 36.04
CA VAL A 500 -25.11 20.23 34.64
C VAL A 500 -24.67 21.42 33.77
N PRO A 501 -23.66 21.26 32.89
CA PRO A 501 -23.17 22.37 32.09
C PRO A 501 -24.23 22.84 31.08
N PHE A 502 -24.37 24.16 30.97
CA PHE A 502 -25.24 24.80 29.99
C PHE A 502 -24.62 24.70 28.59
N ILE A 503 -25.37 24.14 27.64
CA ILE A 503 -24.94 23.97 26.24
C ILE A 503 -25.44 25.17 25.44
N LYS A 504 -24.53 25.93 24.80
CA LYS A 504 -24.95 27.02 23.90
C LYS A 504 -25.47 26.45 22.58
N SER A 505 -26.54 27.04 22.04
CA SER A 505 -27.00 26.84 20.67
C SER A 505 -26.87 28.17 19.91
N PRO A 506 -26.22 28.23 18.73
CA PRO A 506 -25.74 27.13 17.88
C PRO A 506 -24.30 26.67 18.16
N LYS A 507 -23.94 25.48 17.66
CA LYS A 507 -22.58 24.93 17.68
C LYS A 507 -21.62 25.84 16.92
N THR A 508 -20.45 26.10 17.49
CA THR A 508 -19.41 26.91 16.83
C THR A 508 -18.77 26.09 15.70
N VAL A 509 -18.86 26.60 14.47
CA VAL A 509 -18.21 26.00 13.29
C VAL A 509 -17.03 26.88 12.89
N LEU A 510 -15.85 26.28 12.81
CA LEU A 510 -14.63 26.97 12.38
C LEU A 510 -14.29 26.59 10.94
N THR A 511 -14.21 27.59 10.07
CA THR A 511 -13.70 27.45 8.71
C THR A 511 -12.26 27.96 8.66
N ALA A 512 -11.40 27.26 7.94
CA ALA A 512 -10.03 27.75 7.71
C ALA A 512 -10.09 29.04 6.89
N LEU A 513 -9.24 30.01 7.23
CA LEU A 513 -9.12 31.25 6.49
C LEU A 513 -8.59 30.95 5.08
N ASP A 514 -9.28 31.47 4.05
CA ASP A 514 -8.79 31.45 2.66
C ASP A 514 -7.44 32.16 2.59
N GLN A 515 -6.38 31.40 2.26
CA GLN A 515 -5.01 31.92 2.20
C GLN A 515 -4.81 32.94 1.05
N ASP A 516 -5.77 33.08 0.13
CA ASP A 516 -5.70 33.99 -1.02
C ASP A 516 -6.12 35.44 -0.72
N LYS A 517 -6.88 35.71 0.37
CA LYS A 517 -7.38 37.08 0.65
C LYS A 517 -6.43 37.92 1.50
N THR A 518 -5.46 37.32 2.19
CA THR A 518 -4.54 38.03 3.09
C THR A 518 -3.40 38.75 2.37
N TYR A 519 -3.14 38.44 1.09
CA TYR A 519 -2.20 39.20 0.24
C TYR A 519 -2.80 40.49 -0.33
N ALA A 520 -4.13 40.63 -0.39
CA ALA A 520 -4.79 41.83 -0.93
C ALA A 520 -4.83 43.01 0.07
N VAL A 521 -4.93 42.73 1.38
CA VAL A 521 -5.13 43.77 2.41
C VAL A 521 -3.82 44.47 2.81
N ARG A 522 -2.65 43.89 2.52
CA ARG A 522 -1.35 44.56 2.75
C ARG A 522 -0.93 45.55 1.66
N LYS A 523 -1.67 45.66 0.55
CA LYS A 523 -1.39 46.61 -0.54
C LYS A 523 -2.16 47.94 -0.44
N SER A 524 -3.12 48.08 0.47
CA SER A 524 -3.97 49.29 0.54
C SER A 524 -3.47 50.40 1.46
N SER A 525 -2.20 50.35 1.90
CA SER A 525 -1.57 51.42 2.68
C SER A 525 -0.26 51.89 2.05
N ILE A 526 -0.28 52.21 0.75
CA ILE A 526 0.71 53.09 0.12
C ILE A 526 -0.05 54.04 -0.81
N ASN A 527 0.07 55.32 -0.52
CA ASN A 527 -0.62 56.44 -1.15
C ASN A 527 -0.21 56.55 -2.65
N PRO A 528 -1.15 56.66 -3.61
CA PRO A 528 -0.86 56.70 -5.04
C PRO A 528 -0.69 58.15 -5.50
N ASN A 529 0.55 58.61 -5.64
CA ASN A 529 0.85 59.84 -6.37
C ASN A 529 2.19 59.72 -7.11
N SER A 530 2.17 58.97 -8.22
CA SER A 530 2.97 59.23 -9.42
C SER A 530 2.75 58.09 -10.43
N ALA A 531 1.56 58.04 -11.02
CA ALA A 531 1.28 57.14 -12.14
C ALA A 531 0.48 57.90 -13.20
N SER A 532 1.20 58.44 -14.18
CA SER A 532 0.70 58.69 -15.53
C SER A 532 1.99 58.74 -16.37
N LYS A 533 2.20 57.92 -17.40
CA LYS A 533 1.33 57.75 -18.56
C LYS A 533 1.88 56.63 -19.47
N TYR A 534 0.95 56.07 -20.25
CA TYR A 534 1.09 55.31 -21.50
C TYR A 534 1.42 53.81 -21.51
N ASN A 535 0.35 53.06 -21.78
CA ASN A 535 0.33 51.89 -22.68
C ASN A 535 0.87 52.28 -24.08
N ARG A 536 1.61 51.40 -24.77
CA ARG A 536 1.09 50.38 -25.71
C ARG A 536 2.18 49.98 -26.74
N THR A 537 2.32 48.65 -26.91
CA THR A 537 2.65 47.89 -28.13
C THR A 537 4.01 47.98 -28.82
N GLU A 538 4.45 46.76 -29.21
CA GLU A 538 5.30 46.42 -30.36
C GLU A 538 6.79 46.73 -30.19
N LYS A 539 7.76 45.95 -30.65
CA LYS A 539 7.91 44.65 -31.33
C LYS A 539 9.44 44.43 -31.35
N ASN A 540 9.90 43.19 -31.51
CA ASN A 540 11.32 42.80 -31.62
C ASN A 540 12.21 43.79 -32.39
N LEU A 541 13.42 44.06 -31.89
CA LEU A 541 14.63 44.15 -32.71
C LEU A 541 15.92 44.05 -31.87
N PHE A 542 16.69 43.06 -32.30
CA PHE A 542 18.08 42.67 -32.10
C PHE A 542 19.11 43.67 -31.53
N ASP A 543 19.99 43.10 -30.70
CA ASP A 543 21.44 42.95 -30.93
C ASP A 543 22.46 43.57 -29.95
N GLU A 544 23.44 42.69 -29.68
CA GLU A 544 24.84 42.90 -29.29
C GLU A 544 25.25 43.28 -27.85
N LYS A 545 25.66 42.21 -27.15
CA LYS A 545 26.90 42.05 -26.37
C LYS A 545 27.15 42.96 -25.16
N VAL A 546 26.85 42.40 -23.97
CA VAL A 546 27.89 42.03 -22.99
C VAL A 546 27.49 40.67 -22.41
N ASN A 547 28.31 39.65 -22.65
CA ASN A 547 28.09 38.27 -22.22
C ASN A 547 28.84 38.02 -20.90
N ASP A 548 28.16 37.43 -19.91
CA ASP A 548 28.76 36.49 -18.92
C ASP A 548 27.72 35.99 -17.89
N ASP A 549 27.26 34.73 -17.88
CA ASP A 549 26.68 33.92 -18.95
C ASP A 549 25.70 32.96 -18.22
N LEU A 550 24.43 33.36 -18.08
CA LEU A 550 23.38 32.49 -17.53
C LEU A 550 22.36 32.25 -18.62
N SER A 551 22.09 30.98 -18.94
CA SER A 551 21.01 30.66 -19.87
C SER A 551 19.68 31.18 -19.33
N LYS A 552 18.72 31.43 -20.23
CA LYS A 552 17.35 31.79 -19.83
C LYS A 552 16.76 30.80 -18.81
N ALA A 553 17.06 29.51 -18.99
CA ALA A 553 16.65 28.47 -18.05
C ALA A 553 17.29 28.64 -16.67
N ALA A 554 18.56 29.04 -16.60
CA ALA A 554 19.24 29.33 -15.34
C ALA A 554 18.66 30.56 -14.64
N ILE A 555 18.32 31.61 -15.39
CA ILE A 555 17.65 32.81 -14.87
C ILE A 555 16.27 32.45 -14.30
N ASP A 556 15.48 31.67 -15.05
CA ASP A 556 14.14 31.23 -14.62
C ASP A 556 14.20 30.37 -13.36
N VAL A 557 15.17 29.46 -13.27
CA VAL A 557 15.41 28.63 -12.08
C VAL A 557 15.83 29.48 -10.89
N LEU A 558 16.77 30.40 -11.08
CA LEU A 558 17.31 31.24 -10.02
C LEU A 558 16.25 32.21 -9.49
N TYR A 559 15.44 32.81 -10.37
CA TYR A 559 14.31 33.66 -10.00
C TYR A 559 13.21 32.88 -9.27
N TYR A 560 12.92 31.66 -9.71
CA TYR A 560 11.96 30.81 -9.00
C TYR A 560 12.44 30.46 -7.58
N MET A 561 13.73 30.16 -7.40
CA MET A 561 14.34 29.93 -6.08
C MET A 561 14.33 31.18 -5.20
N TYR A 562 14.44 32.38 -5.79
CA TYR A 562 14.32 33.65 -5.08
C TYR A 562 12.92 33.85 -4.48
N LEU A 563 11.88 33.58 -5.28
CA LEU A 563 10.48 33.68 -4.82
C LEU A 563 10.09 32.53 -3.86
N ASN A 564 10.69 31.35 -4.04
CA ASN A 564 10.32 30.12 -3.33
C ASN A 564 11.54 29.47 -2.66
N PRO A 565 12.09 30.08 -1.60
CA PRO A 565 13.26 29.53 -0.91
C PRO A 565 12.94 28.16 -0.32
N ARG A 566 13.85 27.19 -0.53
CA ARG A 566 13.74 25.76 -0.17
C ARG A 566 12.90 24.90 -1.13
N ALA A 567 12.56 25.38 -2.33
CA ALA A 567 11.98 24.54 -3.36
C ALA A 567 12.93 23.40 -3.76
N ASN A 568 12.40 22.18 -3.91
CA ASN A 568 13.18 21.05 -4.42
C ASN A 568 13.12 21.00 -5.96
N ILE A 569 14.01 20.22 -6.59
CA ILE A 569 14.13 20.13 -8.05
C ILE A 569 12.80 19.74 -8.72
N LYS A 570 12.03 18.85 -8.10
CA LYS A 570 10.72 18.39 -8.63
C LYS A 570 9.70 19.52 -8.72
N PHE A 571 9.65 20.38 -7.71
CA PHE A 571 8.75 21.55 -7.73
C PHE A 571 9.20 22.60 -8.74
N ILE A 572 10.51 22.85 -8.84
CA ILE A 572 11.07 23.78 -9.83
C ILE A 572 10.78 23.28 -11.25
N ALA A 573 11.00 21.98 -11.51
CA ALA A 573 10.74 21.34 -12.80
C ALA A 573 9.25 21.40 -13.17
N TYR A 574 8.36 21.10 -12.22
CA TYR A 574 6.91 21.19 -12.42
C TYR A 574 6.46 22.60 -12.82
N PHE A 575 6.92 23.63 -12.09
CA PHE A 575 6.47 25.01 -12.34
C PHE A 575 7.06 25.60 -13.62
N LEU A 576 8.32 25.29 -13.93
CA LEU A 576 8.98 25.74 -15.15
C LEU A 576 8.67 24.85 -16.37
N GLN A 577 7.72 23.91 -16.24
CA GLN A 577 7.33 22.95 -17.29
C GLN A 577 8.55 22.27 -17.94
N SER A 578 9.47 21.81 -17.09
CA SER A 578 10.75 21.22 -17.48
C SER A 578 10.94 19.85 -16.79
N THR A 579 12.01 19.14 -17.12
CA THR A 579 12.32 17.84 -16.51
C THR A 579 13.28 17.99 -15.33
N ASP A 580 13.16 17.13 -14.31
CA ASP A 580 14.09 17.09 -13.17
C ASP A 580 15.56 17.03 -13.64
N LYS A 581 15.83 16.26 -14.69
CA LYS A 581 17.17 16.10 -15.28
C LYS A 581 17.68 17.43 -15.87
N LYS A 582 16.83 18.19 -16.56
CA LYS A 582 17.21 19.48 -17.16
C LYS A 582 17.43 20.54 -16.07
N ILE A 583 16.59 20.59 -15.05
CA ILE A 583 16.77 21.51 -13.92
C ILE A 583 18.01 21.17 -13.10
N SER A 584 18.26 19.88 -12.83
CA SER A 584 19.47 19.46 -12.13
C SER A 584 20.74 19.80 -12.92
N ASN A 585 20.71 19.71 -14.25
CA ASN A 585 21.84 20.06 -15.11
C ASN A 585 22.14 21.57 -15.06
N VAL A 586 21.11 22.41 -15.11
CA VAL A 586 21.23 23.87 -14.98
C VAL A 586 21.80 24.26 -13.61
N ILE A 587 21.31 23.64 -12.53
CA ILE A 587 21.78 23.93 -11.18
C ILE A 587 23.25 23.54 -11.01
N ASN A 588 23.62 22.36 -11.47
CA ASN A 588 24.97 21.82 -11.24
C ASN A 588 26.03 22.45 -12.14
N ASN A 589 25.66 23.02 -13.29
CA ASN A 589 26.63 23.59 -14.24
C ASN A 589 26.66 25.12 -14.22
N GLU A 590 25.51 25.79 -14.18
CA GLU A 590 25.42 27.24 -14.35
C GLU A 590 25.18 27.99 -13.02
N LEU A 591 24.55 27.34 -12.03
CA LEU A 591 24.14 28.00 -10.78
C LEU A 591 24.92 27.55 -9.53
N GLN A 592 25.98 26.74 -9.70
CA GLN A 592 26.70 26.11 -8.60
C GLN A 592 27.26 27.10 -7.56
N SER A 593 27.60 28.32 -7.98
CA SER A 593 28.11 29.41 -7.13
C SER A 593 27.03 30.40 -6.67
N LEU A 594 25.78 30.23 -7.12
CA LEU A 594 24.67 31.17 -6.93
C LEU A 594 23.55 30.59 -6.05
N CYS A 595 23.54 29.27 -5.82
CA CYS A 595 22.58 28.62 -4.93
C CYS A 595 23.22 27.44 -4.18
N ILE A 596 22.59 27.04 -3.07
CA ILE A 596 23.06 25.94 -2.23
C ILE A 596 21.90 25.03 -1.82
N GLN A 597 22.16 23.72 -1.75
CA GLN A 597 21.20 22.76 -1.26
C GLN A 597 21.17 22.74 0.28
N SER A 598 19.99 22.90 0.86
CA SER A 598 19.73 22.80 2.29
C SER A 598 19.69 21.34 2.73
N ARG A 599 19.91 21.08 4.04
CA ARG A 599 19.92 19.72 4.63
C ARG A 599 18.63 18.91 4.42
N ASN A 600 17.52 19.56 4.06
CA ASN A 600 16.23 18.95 3.74
C ASN A 600 16.01 18.72 2.23
N GLY A 601 17.04 18.87 1.40
CA GLY A 601 17.00 18.63 -0.05
C GLY A 601 16.45 19.80 -0.89
N GLY A 602 15.98 20.88 -0.28
CA GLY A 602 15.52 22.10 -0.96
C GLY A 602 16.66 23.06 -1.29
N TRP A 603 16.51 23.87 -2.33
CA TRP A 603 17.53 24.81 -2.79
C TRP A 603 17.28 26.23 -2.29
N LYS A 604 18.35 26.95 -1.95
CA LYS A 604 18.31 28.35 -1.51
C LYS A 604 19.29 29.18 -2.34
N ILE A 605 18.85 30.35 -2.79
CA ILE A 605 19.72 31.33 -3.45
C ILE A 605 20.72 31.94 -2.46
N LEU A 606 21.96 32.11 -2.90
CA LEU A 606 23.03 32.81 -2.16
C LEU A 606 22.96 34.33 -2.43
N PRO A 607 23.58 35.18 -1.60
CA PRO A 607 23.65 36.62 -1.86
C PRO A 607 24.20 36.97 -3.24
N SER A 608 25.20 36.23 -3.73
CA SER A 608 25.75 36.34 -5.09
C SER A 608 24.71 36.08 -6.19
N GLY A 609 23.79 35.14 -5.96
CA GLY A 609 22.69 34.86 -6.89
C GLY A 609 21.63 35.97 -6.91
N VAL A 610 21.36 36.59 -5.76
CA VAL A 610 20.44 37.74 -5.67
C VAL A 610 21.04 38.94 -6.41
N GLU A 611 22.31 39.24 -6.16
CA GLU A 611 23.05 40.31 -6.85
C GLU A 611 23.07 40.07 -8.37
N LYS A 612 23.25 38.82 -8.81
CA LYS A 612 23.19 38.45 -10.24
C LYS A 612 21.79 38.70 -10.84
N LEU A 613 20.70 38.39 -10.12
CA LEU A 613 19.34 38.69 -10.59
C LEU A 613 19.04 40.20 -10.63
N THR A 614 19.61 40.98 -9.70
CA THR A 614 19.51 42.45 -9.70
C THR A 614 20.28 43.06 -10.87
N LEU A 615 21.51 42.59 -11.13
CA LEU A 615 22.32 43.02 -12.28
C LEU A 615 21.66 42.68 -13.63
N LEU A 616 20.92 41.57 -13.69
CA LEU A 616 20.14 41.17 -14.86
C LEU A 616 18.77 41.88 -14.97
N GLY A 617 18.44 42.79 -14.04
CA GLY A 617 17.18 43.54 -14.03
C GLY A 617 15.93 42.70 -13.76
N VAL A 618 16.09 41.47 -13.26
CA VAL A 618 14.98 40.54 -12.98
C VAL A 618 14.27 40.91 -11.68
N ILE A 619 15.02 41.45 -10.71
CA ILE A 619 14.52 41.93 -9.42
C ILE A 619 15.08 43.32 -9.11
N LYS A 620 14.31 44.14 -8.40
CA LYS A 620 14.68 45.53 -8.04
C LYS A 620 15.37 45.61 -6.69
#